data_AF-T2IKD8-F1
#
_entry.id   AF-T2IKD8-F1
#
_cell.length_a   1.000
_cell.length_b   1.000
_cell.length_c   1.000
_cell.angle_alpha   90.00
_cell.angle_beta   90.00
_cell.angle_gamma   90.00
#
_symmetry.space_group_name_H-M   'P 1'
#
loop_
_entity.id
_entity.type
_entity.pdbx_description
1 polymer ?
#
loop_
_entity_poly.entity_id
_entity_poly.type
_entity_poly.pdbx_seq_one_letter_code
_entity_poly.pdbx_strand_id
1 'polypeptide(L)'
;MILLTAFSEDSQQSLSQEIVSVVLKGGIFLLFIAFLTRYILPKLLHALAYSTELLLIFAISWAITLAAMGDSLGFSKEVGAFVAGVSLASTSYRATIGARLVSLRDFLLLFFFIDLGIHVNVSYLGAEIIYAVVLSLFVLVGKTVMIMALMSIMGYGKHTSTVTNLSLSQISEFSLIIAALGLDLGHIDENVLGLITMGVSTYMIMDSHIIYEKLLPIVSHFDKLIPHSHQKLGNLDEVDVYGVDIILFGLGRYGGSLIRAL
;
A
#
# COMPACT_ATOMS: atom_id res chain seq x y z
N MET A 1 1.66 2.68 12.22
CA MET A 1 2.35 3.96 12.52
C MET A 1 1.72 4.64 13.73
N ILE A 2 0.45 5.08 13.69
CA ILE A 2 -0.21 5.74 14.85
C ILE A 2 -0.18 4.87 16.13
N LEU A 3 -0.47 3.57 16.02
CA LEU A 3 -0.38 2.67 17.18
C LEU A 3 1.07 2.48 17.65
N LEU A 4 2.03 2.37 16.72
CA LEU A 4 3.45 2.25 17.07
C LEU A 4 3.91 3.49 17.86
N THR A 5 3.58 4.69 17.40
CA THR A 5 3.94 5.94 18.10
C THR A 5 3.23 6.10 19.44
N ALA A 6 2.03 5.53 19.59
CA ALA A 6 1.31 5.55 20.86
C ALA A 6 1.98 4.68 21.93
N PHE A 7 2.68 3.62 21.54
CA PHE A 7 3.36 2.71 22.49
C PHE A 7 4.77 3.19 22.90
N SER A 8 5.32 4.22 22.23
CA SER A 8 6.64 4.78 22.56
C SER A 8 6.60 5.97 23.53
N GLU A 9 5.44 6.57 23.77
CA GLU A 9 5.31 7.60 24.82
C GLU A 9 5.37 6.89 26.18
N ASP A 10 6.52 6.93 26.84
CA ASP A 10 6.71 6.44 28.21
C ASP A 10 5.99 7.37 29.20
N SER A 11 4.65 7.31 29.20
CA SER A 11 3.80 8.18 29.99
C SER A 11 3.30 7.46 31.26
N GLN A 12 3.39 8.13 32.41
CA GLN A 12 2.86 7.64 33.71
C GLN A 12 1.32 7.48 33.74
N GLN A 13 0.65 7.61 32.60
CA GLN A 13 -0.80 7.54 32.49
C GLN A 13 -1.27 6.08 32.39
N SER A 14 -2.50 5.83 32.83
CA SER A 14 -3.12 4.53 32.57
C SER A 14 -3.27 4.32 31.07
N LEU A 15 -2.97 3.10 30.59
CA LEU A 15 -2.96 2.72 29.17
C LEU A 15 -4.28 3.07 28.43
N SER A 16 -5.41 3.11 29.16
CA SER A 16 -6.70 3.56 28.62
C SER A 16 -6.78 5.06 28.34
N GLN A 17 -6.16 5.90 29.19
CA GLN A 17 -6.11 7.36 29.00
C GLN A 17 -5.22 7.74 27.81
N GLU A 18 -4.12 7.01 27.63
CA GLU A 18 -3.20 7.20 26.50
C GLU A 18 -3.88 6.87 25.16
N ILE A 19 -4.54 5.71 25.07
CA ILE A 19 -5.33 5.35 23.88
C ILE A 19 -6.40 6.40 23.58
N VAL A 20 -7.12 6.88 24.59
CA VAL A 20 -8.16 7.91 24.41
C VAL A 20 -7.55 9.24 23.93
N SER A 21 -6.42 9.65 24.50
CA SER A 21 -5.68 10.86 24.08
C SER A 21 -5.23 10.77 22.62
N VAL A 22 -4.63 9.64 22.23
CA VAL A 22 -4.17 9.38 20.86
C VAL A 22 -5.33 9.39 19.87
N VAL A 23 -6.45 8.73 20.18
CA VAL A 23 -7.64 8.71 19.32
C VAL A 23 -8.25 10.10 19.18
N LEU A 24 -8.33 10.87 20.27
CA LEU A 24 -8.85 12.24 20.23
C LEU A 24 -7.94 13.18 19.43
N LYS A 25 -6.64 13.23 19.73
CA LYS A 25 -5.66 14.03 18.98
C LYS A 25 -5.68 13.67 17.49
N GLY A 26 -5.68 12.37 17.19
CA GLY A 26 -5.69 11.85 15.82
C GLY A 26 -6.99 12.18 15.10
N GLY A 27 -8.14 12.02 15.77
CA GLY A 27 -9.44 12.38 15.23
C GLY A 27 -9.56 13.88 14.94
N ILE A 28 -9.13 14.74 15.86
CA ILE A 28 -9.11 16.19 15.68
C ILE A 28 -8.18 16.57 14.52
N PHE A 29 -6.98 15.98 14.46
CA PHE A 29 -6.03 16.21 13.37
C PHE A 29 -6.63 15.85 12.02
N LEU A 30 -7.20 14.64 11.89
CA LEU A 30 -7.82 14.19 10.64
C LEU A 30 -9.03 15.04 10.24
N LEU A 31 -9.88 15.45 11.20
CA LEU A 31 -11.02 16.34 10.93
C LEU A 31 -10.56 17.72 10.48
N PHE A 32 -9.53 18.27 11.12
CA PHE A 32 -8.93 19.54 10.74
C PHE A 32 -8.37 19.50 9.31
N ILE A 33 -7.64 18.44 8.96
CA ILE A 33 -7.14 18.28 7.59
C ILE A 33 -8.27 18.02 6.61
N ALA A 34 -9.29 17.24 6.95
CA ALA A 34 -10.46 17.04 6.10
C ALA A 34 -11.18 18.36 5.81
N PHE A 35 -11.32 19.23 6.81
CA PHE A 35 -11.86 20.59 6.65
C PHE A 35 -11.00 21.43 5.69
N LEU A 36 -9.68 21.49 5.92
CA LEU A 36 -8.74 22.20 5.04
C LEU A 36 -8.81 21.69 3.59
N THR A 37 -8.85 20.37 3.44
CA THR A 37 -8.92 19.67 2.15
C THR A 37 -10.21 20.00 1.39
N ARG A 38 -11.33 20.12 2.10
CA ARG A 38 -12.63 20.40 1.49
C ARG A 38 -12.81 21.86 1.10
N TYR A 39 -12.35 22.79 1.92
CA TYR A 39 -12.70 24.22 1.78
C TYR A 39 -11.55 25.11 1.30
N ILE A 40 -10.31 24.82 1.70
CA ILE A 40 -9.16 25.71 1.51
C ILE A 40 -8.27 25.22 0.36
N LEU A 41 -7.89 23.94 0.38
CA LEU A 41 -7.01 23.33 -0.62
C LEU A 41 -7.47 23.54 -2.07
N PRO A 42 -8.76 23.38 -2.43
CA PRO A 42 -9.21 23.53 -3.81
C PRO A 42 -9.00 24.95 -4.33
N LYS A 43 -9.26 25.96 -3.49
CA LYS A 43 -9.07 27.38 -3.85
C LYS A 43 -7.60 27.72 -3.98
N LEU A 44 -6.80 27.26 -3.02
CA LEU A 44 -5.37 27.52 -3.01
C LEU A 44 -4.70 26.86 -4.20
N LEU A 45 -4.92 25.56 -4.43
CA LEU A 45 -4.36 24.86 -5.59
C LEU A 45 -4.81 25.49 -6.91
N HIS A 46 -6.05 25.97 -7.01
CA HIS A 46 -6.50 26.68 -8.21
C HIS A 46 -5.73 27.98 -8.45
N ALA A 47 -5.46 28.76 -7.40
CA ALA A 47 -4.64 29.97 -7.50
C ALA A 47 -3.18 29.68 -7.86
N LEU A 48 -2.65 28.52 -7.46
CA LEU A 48 -1.27 28.11 -7.73
C LEU A 48 -1.11 27.36 -9.06
N ALA A 49 -2.22 26.94 -9.69
CA ALA A 49 -2.23 26.07 -10.87
C ALA A 49 -1.71 26.73 -12.15
N TYR A 50 -1.43 28.03 -12.16
CA TYR A 50 -0.84 28.70 -13.33
C TYR A 50 0.59 28.22 -13.61
N SER A 51 1.27 27.59 -12.65
CA SER A 51 2.60 26.99 -12.81
C SER A 51 2.67 25.62 -12.14
N THR A 52 3.11 24.60 -12.89
CA THR A 52 3.31 23.25 -12.34
C THR A 52 4.41 23.19 -11.30
N GLU A 53 5.43 24.05 -11.42
CA GLU A 53 6.53 24.13 -10.45
C GLU A 53 6.03 24.68 -9.12
N LEU A 54 5.09 25.64 -9.15
CA LEU A 54 4.54 26.22 -7.94
C LEU A 54 3.61 25.23 -7.22
N LEU A 55 2.80 24.47 -7.98
CA LEU A 55 2.05 23.34 -7.44
C LEU A 55 2.96 22.30 -6.77
N LEU A 56 4.13 22.02 -7.36
CA LEU A 56 5.10 21.08 -6.81
C LEU A 56 5.71 21.59 -5.50
N ILE A 57 6.19 22.83 -5.48
CA ILE A 57 6.75 23.47 -4.28
C ILE A 57 5.69 23.50 -3.17
N PHE A 58 4.44 23.83 -3.49
CA PHE A 58 3.35 23.80 -2.54
C PHE A 58 3.09 22.39 -2.01
N ALA A 59 3.03 21.38 -2.88
CA ALA A 59 2.80 20.00 -2.46
C ALA A 59 3.87 19.49 -1.48
N ILE A 60 5.15 19.80 -1.75
CA ILE A 60 6.27 19.46 -0.86
C ILE A 60 6.17 20.23 0.45
N SER A 61 5.92 21.55 0.38
CA SER A 61 5.77 22.39 1.57
C SER A 61 4.60 21.95 2.44
N TRP A 62 3.50 21.54 1.82
CA TRP A 62 2.32 20.99 2.49
C TRP A 62 2.63 19.67 3.20
N ALA A 63 3.37 18.77 2.53
CA ALA A 63 3.84 17.53 3.13
C ALA A 63 4.73 17.77 4.35
N ILE A 64 5.70 18.68 4.25
CA ILE A 64 6.60 19.05 5.35
C ILE A 64 5.82 19.69 6.50
N THR A 65 4.89 20.60 6.19
CA THR A 65 4.04 21.26 7.19
C THR A 65 3.24 20.24 7.98
N LEU A 66 2.57 19.30 7.30
CA LEU A 66 1.78 18.29 7.99
C LEU A 66 2.63 17.23 8.70
N ALA A 67 3.83 16.91 8.19
CA ALA A 67 4.80 16.10 8.91
C ALA A 67 5.19 16.75 10.24
N ALA A 68 5.52 18.05 10.23
CA ALA A 68 5.85 18.81 11.43
C ALA A 68 4.65 18.97 12.38
N MET A 69 3.43 19.13 11.84
CA MET A 69 2.21 19.13 12.66
C MET A 69 1.96 17.76 13.28
N GLY A 70 2.19 16.67 12.56
CA GLY A 70 2.09 15.32 13.10
C GLY A 70 3.06 15.11 14.27
N ASP A 71 4.33 15.47 14.06
CA ASP A 71 5.41 15.41 15.06
C ASP A 71 5.06 16.20 16.33
N SER A 72 4.59 17.44 16.17
CA SER A 72 4.20 18.28 17.32
C SER A 72 2.96 17.79 18.08
N LEU A 73 2.15 16.90 17.48
CA LEU A 73 1.00 16.26 18.14
C LEU A 73 1.38 14.92 18.81
N GLY A 74 2.62 14.46 18.68
CA GLY A 74 3.10 13.17 19.19
C GLY A 74 2.89 12.01 18.21
N PHE A 75 2.59 12.29 16.94
CA PHE A 75 2.58 11.28 15.88
C PHE A 75 3.90 11.28 15.14
N SER A 76 4.19 10.20 14.41
CA SER A 76 5.40 10.19 13.58
C SER A 76 5.29 11.14 12.39
N LYS A 77 6.43 11.64 11.94
CA LYS A 77 6.54 12.56 10.80
C LYS A 77 5.94 11.95 9.53
N GLU A 78 6.06 10.64 9.36
CA GLU A 78 5.55 9.89 8.21
C GLU A 78 4.01 9.83 8.22
N VAL A 79 3.38 9.77 9.39
CA VAL A 79 1.90 9.85 9.49
C VAL A 79 1.42 11.20 9.00
N GLY A 80 2.06 12.28 9.42
CA GLY A 80 1.74 13.64 8.97
C GLY A 80 1.94 13.80 7.45
N ALA A 81 3.07 13.33 6.91
CA ALA A 81 3.35 13.34 5.48
C ALA A 81 2.35 12.48 4.68
N PHE A 82 1.95 11.32 5.20
CA PHE A 82 0.96 10.45 4.58
C PHE A 82 -0.42 11.12 4.49
N VAL A 83 -0.86 11.76 5.57
CA VAL A 83 -2.11 12.53 5.61
C VAL A 83 -2.07 13.69 4.59
N ALA A 84 -0.91 14.32 4.41
CA ALA A 84 -0.71 15.32 3.36
C ALA A 84 -0.92 14.74 1.95
N GLY A 85 -0.33 13.59 1.66
CA GLY A 85 -0.54 12.88 0.39
C GLY A 85 -2.00 12.56 0.13
N VAL A 86 -2.70 12.01 1.14
CA VAL A 86 -4.14 11.70 1.05
C VAL A 86 -4.97 12.96 0.80
N SER A 87 -4.66 14.07 1.47
CA SER A 87 -5.37 15.34 1.28
C SER A 87 -5.24 15.84 -0.17
N LEU A 88 -4.03 15.83 -0.75
CA LEU A 88 -3.78 16.27 -2.11
C LEU A 88 -4.39 15.31 -3.16
N ALA A 89 -4.40 14.01 -2.87
CA ALA A 89 -4.96 12.98 -3.75
C ALA A 89 -6.46 13.14 -4.00
N SER A 90 -7.17 13.80 -3.08
CA SER A 90 -8.61 14.07 -3.21
C SER A 90 -8.95 15.29 -4.09
N THR A 91 -7.94 16.03 -4.57
CA THR A 91 -8.12 17.28 -5.32
C THR A 91 -8.10 17.06 -6.84
N SER A 92 -8.60 18.03 -7.61
CA SER A 92 -8.57 18.01 -9.08
C SER A 92 -7.15 18.04 -9.66
N TYR A 93 -6.17 18.49 -8.88
CA TYR A 93 -4.77 18.64 -9.30
C TYR A 93 -3.90 17.41 -9.01
N ARG A 94 -4.49 16.33 -8.47
CA ARG A 94 -3.80 15.09 -8.08
C ARG A 94 -2.91 14.51 -9.18
N ALA A 95 -3.34 14.56 -10.44
CA ALA A 95 -2.61 13.98 -11.57
C ALA A 95 -1.36 14.80 -11.89
N THR A 96 -1.48 16.14 -11.94
CA THR A 96 -0.37 17.05 -12.21
C THR A 96 0.69 17.01 -11.11
N ILE A 97 0.24 17.04 -9.84
CA ILE A 97 1.12 16.93 -8.68
C ILE A 97 1.80 15.54 -8.67
N GLY A 98 1.02 14.47 -8.86
CA GLY A 98 1.53 13.11 -8.87
C GLY A 98 2.60 12.87 -9.94
N ALA A 99 2.40 13.35 -11.16
CA ALA A 99 3.37 13.18 -12.25
C ALA A 99 4.75 13.80 -11.94
N ARG A 100 4.79 14.91 -11.20
CA ARG A 100 6.04 15.56 -10.78
C ARG A 100 6.64 14.96 -9.52
N LEU A 101 5.80 14.54 -8.57
CA LEU A 101 6.24 13.93 -7.32
C LEU A 101 6.90 12.57 -7.55
N VAL A 102 6.53 11.82 -8.60
CA VAL A 102 7.17 10.52 -8.91
C VAL A 102 8.69 10.67 -9.05
N SER A 103 9.17 11.62 -9.87
CA SER A 103 10.61 11.82 -10.06
C SER A 103 11.33 12.23 -8.78
N LEU A 104 10.71 13.08 -7.95
CA LEU A 104 11.28 13.48 -6.67
C LEU A 104 11.30 12.33 -5.67
N ARG A 105 10.21 11.56 -5.59
CA ARG A 105 10.14 10.37 -4.74
C ARG A 105 11.23 9.39 -5.12
N ASP A 106 11.36 9.06 -6.40
CA ASP A 106 12.36 8.08 -6.87
C ASP A 106 13.80 8.56 -6.58
N PHE A 107 14.06 9.86 -6.72
CA PHE A 107 15.34 10.47 -6.33
C PHE A 107 15.59 10.40 -4.82
N LEU A 108 14.60 10.74 -3.98
CA LEU A 108 14.73 10.72 -2.52
C LEU A 108 14.81 9.30 -1.96
N LEU A 109 14.11 8.34 -2.58
CA LEU A 109 14.16 6.93 -2.22
C LEU A 109 15.57 6.36 -2.38
N LEU A 110 16.32 6.80 -3.41
CA LEU A 110 17.72 6.42 -3.55
C LEU A 110 18.53 6.78 -2.30
N PHE A 111 18.39 8.00 -1.77
CA PHE A 111 19.10 8.42 -0.56
C PHE A 111 18.60 7.69 0.68
N PHE A 112 17.29 7.49 0.81
CA PHE A 112 16.73 6.68 1.90
C PHE A 112 17.33 5.27 1.94
N PHE A 113 17.47 4.61 0.78
CA PHE A 113 18.09 3.29 0.72
C PHE A 113 19.60 3.28 0.94
N ILE A 114 20.30 4.33 0.51
CA ILE A 114 21.73 4.49 0.81
C ILE A 114 21.93 4.64 2.33
N ASP A 115 21.16 5.51 2.96
CA ASP A 115 21.22 5.77 4.40
C ASP A 115 20.96 4.50 5.21
N LEU A 116 19.84 3.83 4.92
CA LEU A 116 19.47 2.57 5.57
C LEU A 116 20.54 1.49 5.32
N GLY A 117 21.17 1.47 4.14
CA GLY A 117 22.27 0.57 3.80
C GLY A 117 23.56 0.79 4.58
N ILE A 118 23.92 2.05 4.87
CA ILE A 118 25.13 2.40 5.64
C ILE A 118 25.02 1.94 7.09
N HIS A 119 23.81 1.97 7.65
CA HIS A 119 23.55 1.48 9.01
C HIS A 119 23.61 -0.06 9.15
N VAL A 120 23.75 -0.81 8.05
CA VAL A 120 23.98 -2.26 8.14
C VAL A 120 25.41 -2.57 8.55
N ASN A 121 25.54 -3.12 9.75
CA ASN A 121 26.79 -3.72 10.16
C ASN A 121 26.90 -5.16 9.62
N VAL A 122 27.75 -5.33 8.60
CA VAL A 122 28.00 -6.61 7.92
C VAL A 122 28.59 -7.69 8.84
N SER A 123 29.15 -7.30 9.99
CA SER A 123 29.76 -8.22 10.94
C SER A 123 28.72 -9.13 11.63
N TYR A 124 27.46 -8.68 11.75
CA TYR A 124 26.37 -9.47 12.36
C TYR A 124 25.61 -10.36 11.37
N LEU A 125 25.90 -10.25 10.06
CA LEU A 125 25.20 -11.04 9.04
C LEU A 125 25.33 -12.55 9.28
N GLY A 126 26.48 -13.04 9.74
CA GLY A 126 26.72 -14.49 9.86
C GLY A 126 25.76 -15.22 10.81
N ALA A 127 25.44 -14.62 11.96
CA ALA A 127 24.58 -15.22 12.98
C ALA A 127 23.08 -14.95 12.74
N GLU A 128 22.74 -13.78 12.21
CA GLU A 128 21.36 -13.31 12.09
C GLU A 128 20.71 -13.68 10.74
N ILE A 129 21.49 -14.10 9.74
CA ILE A 129 20.95 -14.44 8.41
C ILE A 129 19.94 -15.59 8.45
N ILE A 130 20.12 -16.55 9.37
CA ILE A 130 19.20 -17.68 9.52
C ILE A 130 17.85 -17.18 10.02
N TYR A 131 17.83 -16.32 11.05
CA TYR A 131 16.59 -15.73 11.57
C TYR A 131 15.90 -14.85 10.53
N ALA A 132 16.67 -14.03 9.80
CA ALA A 132 16.13 -13.18 8.74
C ALA A 132 15.53 -14.00 7.59
N VAL A 133 16.18 -15.09 7.18
CA VAL A 133 15.66 -16.01 6.14
C VAL A 133 14.39 -16.71 6.61
N VAL A 134 14.38 -17.25 7.83
CA VAL A 134 13.19 -17.92 8.40
C VAL A 134 12.02 -16.95 8.51
N LEU A 135 12.25 -15.74 8.99
CA LEU A 135 11.21 -14.72 9.14
C LEU A 135 10.71 -14.21 7.78
N SER A 136 11.60 -14.02 6.81
CA SER A 136 11.23 -13.66 5.44
C SER A 136 10.37 -14.75 4.78
N LEU A 137 10.76 -16.02 4.89
CA LEU A 137 9.97 -17.16 4.43
C LEU A 137 8.60 -17.23 5.14
N PHE A 138 8.58 -17.02 6.45
CA PHE A 138 7.34 -17.01 7.23
C PHE A 138 6.39 -15.90 6.76
N VAL A 139 6.87 -14.67 6.60
CA VAL A 139 6.06 -13.54 6.13
C VAL A 139 5.58 -13.80 4.71
N LEU A 140 6.43 -14.32 3.82
CA LEU A 140 6.09 -14.55 2.43
C LEU A 140 5.04 -15.66 2.26
N VAL A 141 5.29 -16.83 2.86
CA VAL A 141 4.36 -17.97 2.80
C VAL A 141 3.08 -17.62 3.55
N GLY A 142 3.19 -17.03 4.75
CA GLY A 142 2.04 -16.64 5.57
C GLY A 142 1.14 -15.64 4.86
N LYS A 143 1.71 -14.58 4.28
CA LYS A 143 0.94 -13.57 3.53
C LYS A 143 0.27 -14.17 2.30
N THR A 144 0.99 -15.04 1.58
CA THR A 144 0.47 -15.72 0.39
C THR A 144 -0.71 -16.62 0.73
N VAL A 145 -0.59 -17.44 1.77
CA VAL A 145 -1.67 -18.31 2.26
C VAL A 145 -2.85 -17.50 2.76
N MET A 146 -2.60 -16.42 3.50
CA MET A 146 -3.64 -15.53 4.02
C MET A 146 -4.45 -14.88 2.89
N ILE A 147 -3.79 -14.35 1.86
CA ILE A 147 -4.48 -13.72 0.72
C ILE A 147 -5.27 -14.75 -0.07
N MET A 148 -4.69 -15.92 -0.36
CA MET A 148 -5.41 -17.00 -1.04
C MET A 148 -6.64 -17.47 -0.26
N ALA A 149 -6.51 -17.65 1.05
CA ALA A 149 -7.62 -18.02 1.92
C ALA A 149 -8.71 -16.94 1.93
N LEU A 150 -8.34 -15.66 2.03
CA LEU A 150 -9.28 -14.54 2.00
C LEU A 150 -10.03 -14.48 0.67
N MET A 151 -9.31 -14.60 -0.45
CA MET A 151 -9.91 -14.62 -1.79
C MET A 151 -10.85 -15.81 -2.00
N SER A 152 -10.51 -16.97 -1.43
CA SER A 152 -11.35 -18.17 -1.45
C SER A 152 -12.61 -18.00 -0.60
N ILE A 153 -12.51 -17.45 0.61
CA ILE A 153 -13.65 -17.12 1.49
C ILE A 153 -14.59 -16.11 0.81
N MET A 154 -14.03 -15.13 0.09
CA MET A 154 -14.81 -14.14 -0.67
C MET A 154 -15.42 -14.71 -1.97
N GLY A 155 -15.12 -15.96 -2.34
CA GLY A 155 -15.68 -16.64 -3.51
C GLY A 155 -15.05 -16.25 -4.84
N TYR A 156 -13.85 -15.66 -4.86
CA TYR A 156 -13.16 -15.31 -6.10
C TYR A 156 -12.52 -16.54 -6.77
N GLY A 157 -12.57 -16.60 -8.10
CA GLY A 157 -11.99 -17.70 -8.87
C GLY A 157 -10.46 -17.73 -8.86
N LYS A 158 -9.89 -18.90 -9.19
CA LYS A 158 -8.45 -19.21 -9.28
C LYS A 158 -7.59 -18.12 -9.90
N HIS A 159 -8.02 -17.63 -11.06
CA HIS A 159 -7.29 -16.63 -11.82
C HIS A 159 -7.21 -15.30 -11.05
N THR A 160 -8.35 -14.79 -10.56
CA THR A 160 -8.39 -13.55 -9.78
C THR A 160 -7.61 -13.67 -8.48
N SER A 161 -7.78 -14.77 -7.74
CA SER A 161 -7.05 -15.05 -6.49
C SER A 161 -5.54 -15.04 -6.73
N THR A 162 -5.09 -15.71 -7.79
CA THR A 162 -3.67 -15.79 -8.18
C THR A 162 -3.11 -14.42 -8.54
N VAL A 163 -3.79 -13.68 -9.44
CA VAL A 163 -3.32 -12.36 -9.91
C VAL A 163 -3.28 -11.36 -8.75
N THR A 164 -4.30 -11.36 -7.88
CA THR A 164 -4.33 -10.53 -6.69
C THR A 164 -3.21 -10.91 -5.71
N ASN A 165 -3.00 -12.21 -5.47
CA ASN A 165 -1.94 -12.68 -4.60
C ASN A 165 -0.55 -12.24 -5.10
N LEU A 166 -0.27 -12.41 -6.40
CA LEU A 166 0.99 -11.96 -7.00
C LEU A 166 1.17 -10.44 -6.88
N SER A 167 0.11 -9.67 -7.15
CA SER A 167 0.15 -8.20 -7.05
C SER A 167 0.39 -7.70 -5.64
N LEU A 168 -0.13 -8.42 -4.64
CA LEU A 168 -0.02 -8.05 -3.23
C LEU A 168 1.20 -8.68 -2.54
N SER A 169 1.83 -9.70 -3.11
CA SER A 169 2.94 -10.43 -2.46
C SER A 169 4.14 -9.52 -2.21
N GLN A 170 4.37 -8.52 -3.08
CA GLN A 170 5.45 -7.55 -2.91
C GLN A 170 5.40 -6.84 -1.56
N ILE A 171 6.55 -6.78 -0.89
CA ILE A 171 6.72 -5.91 0.27
C ILE A 171 6.93 -4.50 -0.28
N SER A 172 6.04 -3.58 0.09
CA SER A 172 6.11 -2.20 -0.37
C SER A 172 7.31 -1.48 0.25
N GLU A 173 7.90 -0.54 -0.50
CA GLU A 173 8.88 0.44 0.00
C GLU A 173 8.43 1.11 1.30
N PHE A 174 7.11 1.29 1.44
CA PHE A 174 6.46 1.83 2.62
C PHE A 174 6.65 0.98 3.89
N SER A 175 6.76 -0.35 3.75
CA SER A 175 6.96 -1.26 4.90
C SER A 175 8.30 -1.01 5.60
N LEU A 176 9.28 -0.50 4.86
CA LEU A 176 10.63 -0.24 5.33
C LEU A 176 10.72 1.10 6.04
N ILE A 177 9.93 2.06 5.57
CA ILE A 177 9.70 3.31 6.29
C ILE A 177 9.07 3.01 7.66
N ILE A 178 8.12 2.07 7.74
CA ILE A 178 7.54 1.64 9.03
C ILE A 178 8.57 0.90 9.89
N ALA A 179 9.41 0.05 9.30
CA ALA A 179 10.46 -0.66 10.04
C ALA A 179 11.52 0.30 10.57
N ALA A 180 11.95 1.28 9.77
CA ALA A 180 12.86 2.35 10.19
C ALA A 180 12.25 3.17 11.33
N LEU A 181 10.97 3.54 11.24
CA LEU A 181 10.26 4.17 12.36
C LEU A 181 10.26 3.28 13.61
N GLY A 182 10.07 1.98 13.47
CA GLY A 182 10.11 1.03 14.59
C GLY A 182 11.49 0.98 15.26
N LEU A 183 12.56 1.11 14.47
CA LEU A 183 13.94 1.18 14.95
C LEU A 183 14.22 2.52 15.65
N ASP A 184 13.81 3.64 15.05
CA ASP A 184 13.95 4.98 15.64
C ASP A 184 13.21 5.12 16.98
N LEU A 185 12.05 4.47 17.11
CA LEU A 185 11.27 4.42 18.36
C LEU A 185 11.79 3.37 19.36
N GLY A 186 12.82 2.60 19.02
CA GLY A 186 13.37 1.55 19.89
C GLY A 186 12.51 0.30 20.04
N HIS A 187 11.48 0.13 19.21
CA HIS A 187 10.65 -1.09 19.19
C HIS A 187 11.32 -2.26 18.47
N ILE A 188 12.34 -1.98 17.66
CA ILE A 188 13.08 -2.95 16.87
C ILE A 188 14.56 -2.77 17.19
N ASP A 189 15.21 -3.85 17.63
CA ASP A 189 16.65 -3.89 17.88
C ASP A 189 17.45 -3.76 16.57
N GLU A 190 18.72 -3.34 16.65
CA GLU A 190 19.59 -3.01 15.50
C GLU A 190 19.97 -4.21 14.58
N ASN A 191 19.25 -5.33 14.68
CA ASN A 191 19.49 -6.53 13.89
C ASN A 191 18.76 -6.47 12.54
N VAL A 192 19.54 -6.25 11.46
CA VAL A 192 19.56 -6.74 10.05
C VAL A 192 18.26 -7.25 9.35
N LEU A 193 17.08 -7.15 9.95
CA LEU A 193 15.84 -7.73 9.44
C LEU A 193 15.28 -6.91 8.28
N GLY A 194 15.39 -5.58 8.35
CA GLY A 194 14.78 -4.65 7.39
C GLY A 194 15.35 -4.78 5.97
N LEU A 195 16.68 -4.88 5.83
CA LEU A 195 17.34 -4.94 4.52
C LEU A 195 17.37 -6.33 3.89
N ILE A 196 17.51 -7.39 4.70
CA ILE A 196 17.47 -8.77 4.19
C ILE A 196 16.07 -9.07 3.66
N THR A 197 15.02 -8.69 4.38
CA THR A 197 13.63 -8.91 3.95
C THR A 197 13.34 -8.17 2.64
N MET A 198 13.92 -6.98 2.46
CA MET A 198 13.82 -6.17 1.26
C MET A 198 14.52 -6.82 0.05
N GLY A 199 15.79 -7.20 0.20
CA GLY A 199 16.56 -7.87 -0.85
C GLY A 199 15.94 -9.19 -1.28
N VAL A 200 15.49 -10.00 -0.31
CA VAL A 200 14.79 -11.26 -0.59
C VAL A 200 13.47 -11.01 -1.30
N SER A 201 12.70 -10.00 -0.89
CA SER A 201 11.43 -9.67 -1.55
C SER A 201 11.63 -9.17 -2.99
N THR A 202 12.62 -8.33 -3.25
CA THR A 202 12.96 -7.83 -4.59
C THR A 202 13.39 -8.97 -5.52
N TYR A 203 14.24 -9.89 -5.05
CA TYR A 203 14.63 -11.07 -5.83
C TYR A 203 13.43 -12.00 -6.11
N MET A 204 12.54 -12.23 -5.15
CA MET A 204 11.35 -13.07 -5.38
C MET A 204 10.30 -12.43 -6.31
N ILE A 205 10.22 -11.10 -6.38
CA ILE A 205 9.35 -10.39 -7.34
C ILE A 205 9.92 -10.51 -8.75
N MET A 206 11.25 -10.38 -8.88
CA MET A 206 11.95 -10.57 -10.15
C MET A 206 11.78 -12.01 -10.69
N ASP A 207 11.79 -13.01 -9.80
CA ASP A 207 11.61 -14.44 -10.13
C ASP A 207 10.16 -14.96 -9.94
N SER A 208 9.18 -14.06 -9.84
CA SER A 208 7.78 -14.38 -9.50
C SER A 208 7.11 -15.40 -10.43
N HIS A 209 7.50 -15.45 -11.71
CA HIS A 209 7.00 -16.44 -12.67
C HIS A 209 7.43 -17.88 -12.35
N ILE A 210 8.66 -18.08 -11.87
CA ILE A 210 9.20 -19.42 -11.53
C ILE A 210 8.59 -19.93 -10.22
N ILE A 211 8.34 -19.01 -9.29
CA ILE A 211 7.73 -19.30 -7.98
C ILE A 211 6.25 -19.68 -8.15
N TYR A 212 5.54 -19.01 -9.06
CA TYR A 212 4.15 -19.31 -9.41
C TYR A 212 3.95 -20.75 -9.92
N GLU A 213 4.79 -21.21 -10.85
CA GLU A 213 4.70 -22.57 -11.40
C GLU A 213 4.91 -23.67 -10.35
N LYS A 214 5.74 -23.41 -9.34
CA LYS A 214 5.99 -24.36 -8.23
C LYS A 214 4.91 -24.34 -7.15
N LEU A 215 4.18 -23.25 -6.98
CA LEU A 215 3.12 -23.10 -5.99
C LEU A 215 1.73 -23.56 -6.49
N LEU A 216 1.54 -23.65 -7.82
CA LEU A 216 0.35 -24.22 -8.47
C LEU A 216 -0.22 -25.50 -7.82
N PRO A 217 0.59 -26.52 -7.50
CA PRO A 217 0.08 -27.76 -6.89
C PRO A 217 -0.52 -27.53 -5.49
N ILE A 218 -0.01 -26.59 -4.70
CA ILE A 218 -0.49 -26.28 -3.35
C ILE A 218 -1.78 -25.46 -3.41
N VAL A 219 -1.87 -24.51 -4.35
CA VAL A 219 -3.09 -23.71 -4.61
C VAL A 219 -4.28 -24.62 -4.98
N SER A 220 -4.03 -25.66 -5.80
CA SER A 220 -5.07 -26.59 -6.23
C SER A 220 -5.68 -27.46 -5.11
N HIS A 221 -5.00 -27.58 -3.96
CA HIS A 221 -5.49 -28.35 -2.81
C HIS A 221 -6.41 -27.52 -1.90
N PHE A 222 -6.13 -26.23 -1.72
CA PHE A 222 -7.01 -25.33 -0.96
C PHE A 222 -8.36 -25.11 -1.65
N ASP A 223 -8.36 -25.19 -2.98
CA ASP A 223 -9.57 -25.06 -3.79
C ASP A 223 -10.55 -26.23 -3.69
N LYS A 224 -10.09 -27.39 -3.23
CA LYS A 224 -10.96 -28.55 -3.01
C LYS A 224 -11.79 -28.42 -1.72
N LEU A 225 -11.37 -27.55 -0.80
CA LEU A 225 -11.98 -27.42 0.53
C LEU A 225 -13.12 -26.40 0.58
N ILE A 226 -13.18 -25.46 -0.37
CA ILE A 226 -14.23 -24.45 -0.44
C ILE A 226 -14.85 -24.55 -1.84
N PRO A 227 -16.07 -25.15 -1.97
CA PRO A 227 -16.73 -25.24 -3.26
C PRO A 227 -16.90 -23.83 -3.76
N HIS A 228 -16.33 -23.55 -4.92
CA HIS A 228 -16.46 -22.24 -5.51
C HIS A 228 -17.94 -22.04 -5.68
N SER A 229 -18.49 -21.04 -4.98
CA SER A 229 -19.60 -20.33 -5.56
C SER A 229 -18.98 -19.65 -6.78
N HIS A 230 -18.94 -20.39 -7.89
CA HIS A 230 -19.27 -19.78 -9.15
C HIS A 230 -20.56 -19.06 -8.79
N GLN A 231 -20.50 -17.76 -8.51
CA GLN A 231 -21.56 -16.91 -8.97
C GLN A 231 -21.58 -17.25 -10.44
N LYS A 232 -22.43 -18.23 -10.76
CA LYS A 232 -22.65 -18.70 -12.10
C LYS A 232 -22.87 -17.39 -12.82
N LEU A 233 -21.93 -17.00 -13.69
CA LEU A 233 -22.36 -16.33 -14.91
C LEU A 233 -23.42 -17.29 -15.41
N GLY A 234 -24.68 -16.95 -15.10
CA GLY A 234 -25.72 -17.93 -14.87
C GLY A 234 -25.77 -18.88 -16.04
N ASN A 235 -25.58 -20.20 -15.81
CA ASN A 235 -25.73 -21.26 -16.80
C ASN A 235 -25.77 -20.73 -18.25
N LEU A 236 -24.64 -20.22 -18.76
CA LEU A 236 -24.44 -20.09 -20.20
C LEU A 236 -23.89 -21.41 -20.74
N ASP A 237 -24.20 -22.52 -20.05
CA ASP A 237 -24.24 -23.83 -20.67
C ASP A 237 -25.31 -23.72 -21.76
N GLU A 238 -24.84 -23.65 -23.01
CA GLU A 238 -25.63 -23.83 -24.22
C GLU A 238 -26.87 -22.93 -24.31
N VAL A 239 -26.66 -21.61 -24.40
CA VAL A 239 -27.55 -20.89 -25.31
C VAL A 239 -27.11 -21.29 -26.70
N ASP A 240 -27.86 -22.18 -27.34
CA ASP A 240 -27.74 -22.49 -28.76
C ASP A 240 -27.99 -21.19 -29.55
N VAL A 241 -26.93 -20.40 -29.75
CA VAL A 241 -26.96 -19.16 -30.52
C VAL A 241 -26.92 -19.54 -32.01
N TYR A 242 -28.00 -20.10 -32.52
CA TYR A 242 -28.19 -20.26 -33.96
C TYR A 242 -28.79 -18.98 -34.54
N GLY A 243 -28.06 -18.37 -35.49
CA GLY A 243 -28.52 -17.22 -36.25
C GLY A 243 -28.22 -15.85 -35.63
N VAL A 244 -26.96 -15.62 -35.23
CA VAL A 244 -26.49 -14.28 -34.87
C VAL A 244 -25.53 -13.76 -35.92
N ASP A 245 -25.94 -12.68 -36.59
CA ASP A 245 -25.13 -12.02 -37.61
C ASP A 245 -24.04 -11.12 -36.99
N ILE A 246 -24.26 -10.60 -35.77
CA ILE A 246 -23.34 -9.66 -35.11
C ILE A 246 -23.31 -9.90 -33.60
N ILE A 247 -22.10 -10.06 -33.04
CA ILE A 247 -21.85 -10.09 -31.59
C ILE A 247 -21.16 -8.79 -31.18
N LEU A 248 -21.76 -8.02 -30.27
CA LEU A 248 -21.22 -6.75 -29.78
C LEU A 248 -20.72 -6.90 -28.33
N PHE A 249 -19.41 -6.70 -28.13
CA PHE A 249 -18.81 -6.70 -26.80
C PHE A 249 -18.66 -5.27 -26.24
N GLY A 250 -19.34 -5.03 -25.11
CA GLY A 250 -19.23 -3.79 -24.32
C GLY A 250 -20.20 -2.68 -24.77
N LEU A 251 -21.11 -2.30 -23.86
CA LEU A 251 -22.09 -1.22 -24.06
C LEU A 251 -21.56 0.14 -23.55
N GLY A 252 -20.31 0.46 -23.86
CA GLY A 252 -19.71 1.77 -23.57
C GLY A 252 -20.29 2.88 -24.45
N ARG A 253 -19.63 4.05 -24.48
CA ARG A 253 -20.09 5.23 -25.26
C ARG A 253 -20.38 4.91 -26.74
N TYR A 254 -19.54 4.07 -27.36
CA TYR A 254 -19.69 3.66 -28.75
C TYR A 254 -20.62 2.47 -28.93
N GLY A 255 -20.49 1.42 -28.11
CA GLY A 255 -21.35 0.22 -28.19
C GLY A 255 -22.83 0.54 -27.95
N GLY A 256 -23.13 1.44 -27.01
CA GLY A 256 -24.49 1.89 -26.75
C GLY A 256 -25.08 2.82 -27.82
N SER A 257 -24.26 3.37 -28.72
CA SER A 257 -24.71 4.12 -29.89
C SER A 257 -24.96 3.17 -31.07
N LEU A 258 -24.12 2.15 -31.22
CA LEU A 258 -24.23 1.14 -32.27
C LEU A 258 -25.51 0.30 -32.13
N ILE A 259 -25.85 -0.12 -30.90
CA ILE A 259 -27.06 -0.91 -30.63
C ILE A 259 -28.37 -0.12 -30.82
N ARG A 260 -28.30 1.22 -30.80
CA ARG A 260 -29.45 2.09 -31.07
C ARG A 260 -29.64 2.37 -32.57
N ALA A 261 -28.62 2.09 -33.37
CA ALA A 261 -28.63 2.31 -34.82
C ALA A 261 -28.89 1.01 -35.60
N LEU A 262 -28.73 -0.15 -34.96
CA LEU A 262 -29.23 -1.46 -35.41
C LEU A 262 -30.67 -1.63 -34.96
#